data_AF-A0A7Y7ISW1-F1
#
_entry.id   AF-A0A7Y7ISW1-F1
#
_cell.length_a   1.000
_cell.length_b   1.000
_cell.length_c   1.000
_cell.angle_alpha   90.00
_cell.angle_beta   90.00
_cell.angle_gamma   90.00
#
_symmetry.space_group_name_H-M   'P 1'
#
loop_
_entity.id
_entity.type
_entity.pdbx_description
1 polymer ?
#
loop_
_entity_poly.entity_id
_entity_poly.type
_entity_poly.pdbx_seq_one_letter_code
_entity_poly.pdbx_strand_id
1 'polypeptide(L)'
;KGRELMQAVIKSVSNGVPSALIELRTLGRTLNRRAADVLAYFDRPGTSNGPTEAINGRLEHLRGSALGFRNLTNYVARSLLESGGFRPKLHPQF
;
A
#
# COMPACT_ATOMS: atom_id res chain seq x y z
N LYS A 1 -14.75 16.12 -11.40
CA LYS A 1 -15.26 16.00 -10.01
C LYS A 1 -14.26 15.41 -9.02
N GLY A 2 -13.80 14.16 -9.13
CA GLY A 2 -12.89 13.56 -8.12
C GLY A 2 -11.60 14.35 -7.86
N ARG A 3 -10.92 14.77 -8.94
CA ARG A 3 -9.72 15.62 -8.89
C ARG A 3 -9.93 16.93 -8.15
N GLU A 4 -11.03 17.62 -8.45
CA GLU A 4 -11.38 18.91 -7.84
C GLU A 4 -11.70 18.76 -6.35
N LEU A 5 -12.42 17.68 -5.98
CA LEU A 5 -12.70 17.36 -4.58
C LEU A 5 -11.40 17.08 -3.81
N MET A 6 -10.48 16.28 -4.38
CA MET A 6 -9.19 16.03 -3.76
C MET A 6 -8.36 17.32 -3.63
N GLN A 7 -8.35 18.16 -4.65
CA GLN A 7 -7.68 19.46 -4.59
C GLN A 7 -8.24 20.35 -3.46
N ALA A 8 -9.56 20.36 -3.28
CA ALA A 8 -10.22 21.08 -2.19
C ALA A 8 -9.86 20.51 -0.82
N VAL A 9 -9.82 19.18 -0.68
CA VAL A 9 -9.38 18.49 0.54
C VAL A 9 -7.94 18.88 0.87
N ILE A 10 -7.00 18.76 -0.07
CA ILE A 10 -5.58 19.14 0.13
C ILE A 10 -5.49 20.59 0.60
N LYS A 11 -6.22 21.51 -0.04
CA LYS A 11 -6.23 22.93 0.36
C LYS A 11 -6.75 23.12 1.79
N SER A 12 -7.83 22.43 2.15
CA SER A 12 -8.43 22.50 3.48
C SER A 12 -7.47 21.97 4.55
N VAL A 13 -6.88 20.79 4.36
CA VAL A 13 -6.00 20.18 5.38
C VAL A 13 -4.63 20.85 5.49
N SER A 14 -4.19 21.58 4.47
CA SER A 14 -2.90 22.29 4.49
C SER A 14 -2.90 23.49 5.43
N ASN A 15 -4.02 24.22 5.50
CA ASN A 15 -4.09 25.51 6.20
C ASN A 15 -5.21 25.59 7.25
N GLY A 16 -6.20 24.69 7.19
CA GLY A 16 -7.42 24.74 8.02
C GLY A 16 -7.38 23.87 9.27
N VAL A 17 -6.25 23.24 9.59
CA VAL A 17 -6.13 22.31 10.72
C VAL A 17 -5.55 23.03 11.95
N PRO A 18 -6.26 23.03 13.10
CA PRO A 18 -5.77 23.58 14.36
C PRO A 18 -4.39 23.06 14.78
N SER A 19 -3.60 23.90 15.46
CA SER A 19 -2.24 23.57 15.90
C SER A 19 -2.17 22.34 16.80
N ALA A 20 -3.21 22.09 17.60
CA ALA A 20 -3.34 20.94 18.49
C ALA A 20 -3.45 19.59 17.75
N LEU A 21 -3.90 19.58 16.50
CA LEU A 21 -4.06 18.36 15.70
C LEU A 21 -2.78 18.06 14.91
N ILE A 22 -1.73 17.66 15.63
CA ILE A 22 -0.36 17.52 15.12
C ILE A 22 -0.28 16.53 13.94
N GLU A 23 -0.96 15.38 14.05
CA GLU A 23 -0.94 14.34 13.01
C GLU A 23 -1.61 14.83 11.72
N LEU A 24 -2.76 15.48 11.82
CA LEU A 24 -3.46 16.04 10.67
C LEU A 24 -2.69 17.17 10.01
N ARG A 25 -1.95 17.99 10.78
CA ARG A 25 -1.04 19.00 10.21
C ARG A 25 0.13 18.36 9.46
N THR A 26 0.64 17.24 9.96
CA THR A 26 1.72 16.49 9.31
C THR A 26 1.23 15.86 8.01
N LEU A 27 0.03 15.26 8.03
CA LEU A 27 -0.65 14.76 6.85
C LEU A 27 -0.89 15.88 5.83
N GLY A 28 -1.46 17.01 6.25
CA GLY A 28 -1.71 18.15 5.37
C GLY A 28 -0.46 18.68 4.70
N ARG A 29 0.66 18.80 5.44
CA ARG A 29 1.96 19.21 4.88
C ARG A 29 2.48 18.21 3.83
N THR A 30 2.30 16.91 4.09
CA THR A 30 2.71 15.84 3.16
C THR A 30 1.87 15.87 1.90
N LEU A 31 0.55 15.98 2.03
CA LEU A 31 -0.38 16.06 0.91
C LEU A 31 -0.13 17.30 0.06
N ASN A 32 0.13 18.46 0.68
CA ASN A 32 0.48 19.67 -0.06
C ASN A 32 1.76 19.50 -0.87
N ARG A 33 2.82 18.96 -0.23
CA ARG A 33 4.11 18.73 -0.90
C ARG A 33 4.01 17.75 -2.08
N ARG A 34 3.10 16.78 -1.99
CA ARG A 34 2.90 15.72 -3.00
C ARG A 34 1.64 15.93 -3.84
N ALA A 35 1.06 17.14 -3.85
CA ALA A 35 -0.24 17.39 -4.45
C ALA A 35 -0.28 17.00 -5.94
N ALA A 36 0.79 17.29 -6.69
CA ALA A 36 0.89 16.90 -8.10
C ALA A 36 0.75 15.38 -8.29
N ASP A 37 1.47 14.58 -7.50
CA ASP A 37 1.44 13.12 -7.58
C ASP A 37 0.07 12.55 -7.18
N VAL A 38 -0.54 13.10 -6.14
CA VAL A 38 -1.86 12.66 -5.66
C VAL A 38 -2.94 12.99 -6.69
N LEU A 39 -2.87 14.15 -7.33
CA LEU A 39 -3.86 14.57 -8.33
C LEU A 39 -3.70 13.83 -9.65
N ALA A 40 -2.48 13.39 -9.99
CA ALA A 40 -2.20 12.59 -11.17
C ALA A 40 -2.97 11.25 -11.19
N TYR A 41 -3.38 10.74 -10.01
CA TYR A 41 -4.27 9.58 -9.93
C TYR A 41 -5.54 9.75 -10.77
N PHE A 42 -6.09 10.97 -10.82
CA PHE A 42 -7.34 11.24 -11.54
C PHE A 42 -7.16 11.41 -13.04
N ASP A 43 -5.93 11.52 -13.53
CA ASP A 43 -5.64 11.73 -14.95
C ASP A 43 -5.69 10.40 -15.73
N ARG A 44 -5.70 9.26 -15.04
CA ARG A 44 -5.73 7.93 -15.66
C ARG A 44 -7.02 7.16 -15.31
N PRO A 45 -7.94 6.98 -16.27
CA PRO A 45 -9.17 6.22 -16.03
C PRO A 45 -8.84 4.74 -15.73
N GLY A 46 -9.62 4.13 -14.85
CA GLY A 46 -9.48 2.71 -14.49
C GLY A 46 -8.32 2.40 -13.55
N THR A 47 -7.62 3.39 -12.98
CA THR A 47 -6.70 3.15 -11.87
C THR A 47 -7.47 2.74 -10.63
N SER A 48 -6.97 1.73 -9.92
CA SER A 48 -7.47 1.32 -8.62
C SER A 48 -6.31 0.89 -7.74
N ASN A 49 -6.48 0.98 -6.42
CA ASN A 49 -5.52 0.47 -5.45
C ASN A 49 -5.70 -1.04 -5.17
N GLY A 50 -6.75 -1.65 -5.73
CA GLY A 50 -7.14 -3.04 -5.45
C GLY A 50 -6.03 -4.07 -5.70
N PRO A 51 -5.28 -4.04 -6.81
CA PRO A 51 -4.18 -4.96 -7.03
C PRO A 51 -3.06 -4.81 -5.98
N THR A 52 -2.73 -3.59 -5.59
CA THR A 52 -1.74 -3.30 -4.55
C THR A 52 -2.22 -3.83 -3.21
N GLU A 53 -3.48 -3.59 -2.86
CA GLU A 53 -4.11 -4.06 -1.62
C GLU A 53 -4.19 -5.59 -1.57
N ALA A 54 -4.51 -6.24 -2.69
CA ALA A 54 -4.51 -7.69 -2.80
C ALA A 54 -3.12 -8.29 -2.53
N ILE A 55 -2.05 -7.64 -3.00
CA ILE A 55 -0.68 -8.05 -2.70
C ILE A 55 -0.35 -7.80 -1.23
N ASN A 56 -0.67 -6.62 -0.68
CA ASN A 56 -0.40 -6.29 0.71
C ASN A 56 -1.09 -7.24 1.68
N GLY A 57 -2.36 -7.58 1.45
CA GLY A 57 -3.07 -8.56 2.27
C GLY A 57 -2.41 -9.94 2.25
N ARG A 58 -1.88 -10.37 1.10
CA ARG A 58 -1.09 -11.62 1.02
C ARG A 58 0.22 -11.51 1.80
N LEU A 59 0.91 -10.36 1.72
CA LEU A 59 2.15 -10.14 2.48
C LEU A 59 1.91 -10.10 3.99
N GLU A 60 0.80 -9.52 4.43
CA GLU A 60 0.40 -9.53 5.84
C GLU A 60 0.14 -10.94 6.34
N HIS A 61 -0.57 -11.77 5.57
CA HIS A 61 -0.77 -13.19 5.89
C HIS A 61 0.55 -13.95 6.00
N LEU A 62 1.45 -13.78 5.02
CA LEU A 62 2.78 -14.40 5.05
C LEU A 62 3.62 -13.95 6.25
N ARG A 63 3.59 -12.66 6.58
CA ARG A 63 4.25 -12.11 7.78
C ARG A 63 3.71 -12.73 9.06
N GLY A 64 2.40 -12.96 9.13
CA GLY A 64 1.77 -13.68 10.24
C GLY A 64 2.26 -15.13 10.34
N SER A 65 2.23 -15.88 9.23
CA SER A 65 2.63 -17.30 9.20
C SER A 65 4.12 -17.54 9.40
N ALA A 66 4.98 -16.55 9.13
CA ALA A 66 6.42 -16.60 9.34
C ALA A 66 6.90 -15.82 10.58
N LEU A 67 5.98 -15.32 11.40
CA LEU A 67 6.31 -14.62 12.63
C LEU A 67 7.08 -15.53 13.59
N GLY A 68 8.24 -15.06 14.09
CA GLY A 68 9.10 -15.82 15.02
C GLY A 68 10.36 -16.41 14.40
N PHE A 69 10.45 -16.50 13.06
CA PHE A 69 11.71 -16.85 12.40
C PHE A 69 12.66 -15.64 12.39
N ARG A 70 13.76 -15.75 13.14
CA ARG A 70 14.79 -14.69 13.25
C ARG A 70 15.88 -14.76 12.18
N ASN A 71 15.84 -15.79 11.33
CA ASN A 71 16.75 -15.98 10.20
C ASN A 71 15.97 -15.89 8.88
N LEU A 72 16.48 -15.08 7.96
CA LEU A 72 15.92 -14.87 6.62
C LEU A 72 15.68 -16.18 5.87
N THR A 73 16.59 -17.16 5.95
CA THR A 73 16.44 -18.45 5.27
C THR A 73 15.19 -19.18 5.73
N ASN A 74 14.95 -19.25 7.04
CA ASN A 74 13.80 -19.94 7.61
C ASN A 74 12.50 -19.15 7.37
N TYR A 75 12.57 -17.82 7.40
CA TYR A 75 11.46 -16.93 7.06
C TYR A 75 11.01 -17.15 5.60
N VAL A 76 11.95 -17.22 4.67
CA VAL A 76 11.69 -17.49 3.24
C VAL A 76 11.13 -18.89 3.06
N ALA A 77 11.73 -19.91 3.68
CA ALA A 77 11.23 -21.28 3.60
C ALA A 77 9.78 -21.39 4.09
N ARG A 78 9.44 -20.76 5.23
CA ARG A 78 8.06 -20.75 5.74
C ARG A 78 7.10 -20.02 4.79
N SER A 79 7.51 -18.87 4.27
CA SER A 79 6.71 -18.09 3.32
C SER A 79 6.45 -18.83 2.01
N LEU A 80 7.44 -19.59 1.53
CA LEU A 80 7.31 -20.44 0.34
C LEU A 80 6.40 -21.66 0.59
N LEU A 81 6.45 -22.28 1.78
CA LEU A 81 5.53 -23.38 2.14
C LEU A 81 4.07 -22.92 2.06
N GLU A 82 3.76 -21.78 2.68
CA GLU A 82 2.41 -21.23 2.73
C GLU A 82 1.88 -20.80 1.35
N SER A 83 2.74 -20.24 0.51
CA SER A 83 2.38 -19.78 -0.84
C SER A 83 2.37 -20.87 -1.90
N GLY A 84 2.67 -22.13 -1.54
CA GLY A 84 2.71 -23.26 -2.47
C GLY A 84 4.00 -23.36 -3.30
N GLY A 85 5.07 -22.68 -2.90
CA GLY A 85 6.38 -22.68 -3.55
C GLY A 85 7.16 -24.00 -3.45
N PHE A 86 6.66 -24.99 -2.70
CA PHE A 86 7.24 -26.35 -2.61
C PHE A 86 6.47 -27.41 -3.43
N ARG A 87 5.55 -27.00 -4.30
CA ARG A 87 4.88 -27.96 -5.19
C ARG A 87 5.90 -28.53 -6.20
N PRO A 88 5.94 -29.87 -6.40
CA PRO A 88 6.55 -30.43 -7.60
C PRO A 88 5.93 -29.74 -8.82
N LYS A 89 6.71 -29.47 -9.88
CA LYS A 89 6.13 -29.01 -11.15
C LYS A 89 5.09 -30.05 -11.60
N LEU A 90 3.81 -29.74 -11.44
CA LEU A 90 2.72 -30.68 -11.72
C LEU A 90 2.50 -30.90 -13.23
N HIS A 91 3.18 -30.14 -14.09
CA HIS A 91 3.19 -30.36 -15.53
C HIS A 91 4.62 -30.32 -16.10
N PRO A 92 5.08 -31.39 -16.75
CA PRO A 92 6.17 -31.32 -17.71
C PRO A 92 5.76 -30.31 -18.79
N GLN A 93 6.63 -29.36 -19.10
CA GLN A 93 6.46 -28.52 -20.27
C GLN A 93 6.62 -29.44 -21.48
N PHE A 94 5.56 -29.59 -22.27
CA PHE A 94 5.68 -29.99 -23.67
C PHE A 94 6.12 -28.76 -24.48
#